data_AF-A0A8S0FY20-F1
#
_entry.id   AF-A0A8S0FY20-F1
#
_cell.length_a   1.000
_cell.length_b   1.000
_cell.length_c   1.000
_cell.angle_alpha   90.00
_cell.angle_beta   90.00
_cell.angle_gamma   90.00
#
_symmetry.space_group_name_H-M   'P 1'
#
loop_
_entity.id
_entity.type
_entity.pdbx_description
1 polymer ?
#
loop_
_entity_poly.entity_id
_entity_poly.type
_entity_poly.pdbx_seq_one_letter_code
_entity_poly.pdbx_strand_id
1 'polypeptide(L)'
;MLFSQTSLHRTDDRNQTNIGLGIRHFTPDNAMLGANVFYDYDLSRSHSRAGFGVEYWRDYFRLGVNTYFGLSDWKNSRDIDDYLERPANGWDFSAEGWLPAYPQLGASIQFEKYYGKNVGLFGSDNLQENPYAVTGGISYTPVPLIKFSAQHKQGFWTFQGQSNTHDTTFGVEFNYRPGVSLAEQLSSDNVAVMREVQNRRYDFVERNNNIVLEYKKKHALKISLPESVQGEGESIIPVTLTINNASGGIKSVQWNDSAFTAAGGKISGNGTSWQITLPAYKSEGVNSWNVGATVQDNRGNVSNYAVMNISVTDSGVSTADSSFTQCKTLLPRVDGDSSPTISADSQSTYPIVLSLKDSNGKALTGLADDIEMSVEFTADSNSARQRETVTAPSLGAVEEISAGVYRSVLTAGSQAGTVRVTAKVQGKTFTLNMSGSHY
;
A
#
# COMPACT_ATOMS: atom_id res chain seq x y z
N MET A 1 53.44 1.37 20.46
CA MET A 1 52.81 2.69 20.66
C MET A 1 51.31 2.49 20.83
N LEU A 2 50.71 3.09 21.84
CA LEU A 2 49.26 3.22 21.99
C LEU A 2 48.88 4.66 21.71
N PHE A 3 47.76 4.89 21.04
CA PHE A 3 47.30 6.25 20.73
C PHE A 3 45.78 6.35 20.75
N SER A 4 45.30 7.58 20.92
CA SER A 4 43.92 7.98 20.66
C SER A 4 43.89 8.97 19.50
N GLN A 5 42.80 8.95 18.72
CA GLN A 5 42.57 9.88 17.63
C GLN A 5 41.14 10.40 17.73
N THR A 6 40.99 11.72 17.63
CA THR A 6 39.69 12.39 17.63
C THR A 6 39.63 13.39 16.48
N SER A 7 38.51 13.44 15.77
CA SER A 7 38.26 14.41 14.71
C SER A 7 36.85 14.97 14.78
N LEU A 8 36.71 16.23 14.37
CA LEU A 8 35.43 16.90 14.11
C LEU A 8 35.53 17.49 12.71
N HIS A 9 34.56 17.20 11.85
CA HIS A 9 34.55 17.68 10.48
C HIS A 9 33.13 17.97 9.99
N ARG A 10 33.04 18.77 8.93
CA ARG A 10 31.78 19.06 8.22
C ARG A 10 31.93 18.67 6.76
N THR A 11 31.03 17.83 6.26
CA THR A 11 30.98 17.37 4.87
C THR A 11 29.51 17.20 4.49
N ASP A 12 29.11 17.65 3.30
CA ASP A 12 27.72 17.58 2.79
C ASP A 12 26.68 18.05 3.82
N ASP A 13 26.93 19.21 4.42
CA ASP A 13 26.12 19.82 5.50
C ASP A 13 25.96 19.00 6.79
N ARG A 14 26.72 17.92 6.94
CA ARG A 14 26.73 17.06 8.13
C ARG A 14 27.93 17.35 9.00
N ASN A 15 27.68 17.63 10.28
CA ASN A 15 28.73 17.69 11.29
C ASN A 15 28.95 16.28 11.84
N GLN A 16 30.18 15.79 11.78
CA GLN A 16 30.52 14.42 12.18
C GLN A 16 31.73 14.43 13.10
N THR A 17 31.71 13.55 14.09
CA THR A 17 32.81 13.33 15.04
C THR A 17 33.25 11.89 15.01
N ASN A 18 34.54 11.65 15.19
CA ASN A 18 35.13 10.32 15.25
C ASN A 18 36.05 10.26 16.46
N ILE A 19 35.96 9.17 17.22
CA ILE A 19 36.85 8.90 18.36
C ILE A 19 37.38 7.49 18.19
N GLY A 20 38.69 7.32 18.24
CA GLY A 20 39.33 6.03 18.07
C GLY A 20 40.52 5.81 18.97
N LEU A 21 40.85 4.52 19.11
CA LEU A 21 42.02 4.03 19.81
C LEU A 21 42.78 3.09 18.88
N GLY A 22 44.10 3.07 19.01
CA GLY A 22 44.92 2.16 18.22
C GLY A 22 46.23 1.79 18.86
N ILE A 23 46.81 0.72 18.33
CA ILE A 23 48.12 0.22 18.68
C ILE A 23 48.96 0.11 17.42
N ARG A 24 50.22 0.54 17.49
CA ARG A 24 51.23 0.39 16.44
C ARG A 24 52.47 -0.28 17.00
N HIS A 25 52.90 -1.37 16.37
CA HIS A 25 54.10 -2.12 16.70
C HIS A 25 55.14 -1.91 15.59
N PHE A 26 56.31 -1.41 15.95
CA PHE A 26 57.41 -1.15 15.02
C PHE A 26 58.44 -2.26 15.12
N THR A 27 58.82 -2.81 13.98
CA THR A 27 59.77 -3.91 13.88
C THR A 27 61.18 -3.39 13.57
N PRO A 28 62.24 -4.18 13.85
CA PRO A 28 63.61 -3.78 13.52
C PRO A 28 63.90 -3.60 12.02
N ASP A 29 63.09 -4.19 11.13
CA ASP A 29 63.25 -4.12 9.68
C ASP A 29 62.52 -2.93 9.03
N ASN A 30 62.32 -1.84 9.78
CA ASN A 30 61.58 -0.65 9.33
C ASN A 30 60.18 -0.97 8.77
N ALA A 31 59.44 -1.81 9.49
CA ALA A 31 58.02 -1.99 9.26
C ALA A 31 57.19 -1.61 10.49
N MET A 32 55.91 -1.33 10.26
CA MET A 32 54.94 -1.07 11.32
C MET A 32 53.68 -1.89 11.04
N LEU A 33 53.21 -2.61 12.06
CA LEU A 33 51.92 -3.27 12.08
C LEU A 33 51.02 -2.58 13.09
N GLY A 34 49.81 -2.21 12.65
CA GLY A 34 48.86 -1.47 13.46
C GLY A 34 47.47 -2.08 13.45
N ALA A 35 46.73 -1.83 14.53
CA ALA A 35 45.30 -2.12 14.63
C ALA A 35 44.61 -0.94 15.31
N ASN A 36 43.40 -0.62 14.86
CA ASN A 36 42.63 0.50 15.38
C ASN A 36 41.13 0.18 15.43
N VAL A 37 40.44 0.87 16.34
CA VAL A 37 38.99 0.85 16.48
C VAL A 37 38.48 2.28 16.59
N PHE A 38 37.37 2.57 15.91
CA PHE A 38 36.75 3.88 15.87
C PHE A 38 35.25 3.80 16.18
N TYR A 39 34.75 4.80 16.87
CA TYR A 39 33.35 5.14 16.98
C TYR A 39 33.11 6.46 16.24
N ASP A 40 32.30 6.41 15.20
CA ASP A 40 31.89 7.57 14.43
C ASP A 40 30.46 7.95 14.82
N TYR A 41 30.22 9.26 14.92
CA TYR A 41 28.90 9.80 15.20
C TYR A 41 28.58 11.00 14.32
N ASP A 42 27.48 10.91 13.60
CA ASP A 42 26.88 12.01 12.84
C ASP A 42 26.01 12.86 13.78
N LEU A 43 26.49 14.06 14.10
CA LEU A 43 25.79 15.01 14.97
C LEU A 43 24.57 15.64 14.29
N SER A 44 24.59 15.74 12.96
CA SER A 44 23.48 16.32 12.19
C SER A 44 22.31 15.34 12.09
N ARG A 45 22.56 14.03 12.01
CA ARG A 45 21.52 13.00 11.75
C ARG A 45 21.35 11.96 12.86
N SER A 46 22.21 12.02 13.87
CA SER A 46 22.21 11.08 15.00
C SER A 46 22.48 9.64 14.59
N HIS A 47 23.38 9.41 13.63
CA HIS A 47 23.82 8.06 13.25
C HIS A 47 25.14 7.67 13.89
N SER A 48 25.29 6.40 14.27
CA SER A 48 26.49 5.86 14.90
C SER A 48 27.04 4.68 14.10
N ARG A 49 28.36 4.61 13.98
CA ARG A 49 29.08 3.56 13.23
C ARG A 49 30.32 3.13 14.01
N ALA A 50 30.61 1.84 14.01
CA ALA A 50 31.88 1.29 14.47
C ALA A 50 32.80 1.04 13.27
N GLY A 51 34.09 1.33 13.42
CA GLY A 51 35.12 1.00 12.46
C GLY A 51 36.21 0.15 13.09
N PHE A 52 36.73 -0.83 12.34
CA PHE A 52 37.90 -1.60 12.73
C PHE A 52 38.90 -1.59 11.58
N GLY A 53 40.16 -1.25 11.89
CA GLY A 53 41.21 -1.10 10.89
C GLY A 53 42.48 -1.85 11.25
N VAL A 54 43.20 -2.27 10.22
CA VAL A 54 44.57 -2.79 10.31
C VAL A 54 45.49 -2.01 9.39
N GLU A 55 46.73 -1.81 9.83
CA GLU A 55 47.72 -0.97 9.15
C GLU A 55 49.00 -1.77 8.92
N TYR A 56 49.62 -1.60 7.75
CA TYR A 56 50.97 -2.07 7.47
C TYR A 56 51.77 -1.00 6.75
N TRP A 57 52.81 -0.47 7.39
CA TRP A 57 53.62 0.62 6.83
C TRP A 57 55.08 0.22 6.72
N ARG A 58 55.77 0.81 5.74
CA ARG A 58 57.23 0.82 5.59
C ARG A 58 57.69 2.23 5.23
N ASP A 59 58.99 2.41 5.11
CA ASP A 59 59.54 3.65 4.56
C ASP A 59 58.90 3.93 3.19
N TYR A 60 58.41 5.16 3.00
CA TYR A 60 57.76 5.61 1.76
C TYR A 60 56.49 4.86 1.34
N PHE A 61 55.88 4.04 2.21
CA PHE A 61 54.70 3.26 1.84
C PHE A 61 53.77 2.98 3.01
N ARG A 62 52.45 3.08 2.78
CA ARG A 62 51.42 2.68 3.75
C ARG A 62 50.31 1.87 3.10
N LEU A 63 49.84 0.86 3.82
CA LEU A 63 48.62 0.11 3.55
C LEU A 63 47.67 0.22 4.75
N GLY A 64 46.38 0.33 4.44
CA GLY A 64 45.30 0.29 5.40
C GLY A 64 44.14 -0.56 4.88
N VAL A 65 43.50 -1.31 5.79
CA VAL A 65 42.23 -1.98 5.51
C VAL A 65 41.29 -1.65 6.65
N ASN A 66 40.10 -1.15 6.33
CA ASN A 66 39.10 -0.78 7.31
C ASN A 66 37.77 -1.47 7.01
N THR A 67 37.04 -1.82 8.07
CA THR A 67 35.68 -2.36 7.99
C THR A 67 34.76 -1.48 8.82
N TYR A 68 33.53 -1.31 8.36
CA TYR A 68 32.56 -0.38 8.91
C TYR A 68 31.23 -1.08 9.19
N PHE A 69 30.72 -0.88 10.40
CA PHE A 69 29.50 -1.48 10.89
C PHE A 69 28.56 -0.41 11.42
N GLY A 70 27.37 -0.28 10.84
CA GLY A 70 26.32 0.57 11.36
C GLY A 70 25.86 0.09 12.73
N LEU A 71 25.82 1.01 13.70
CA LEU A 71 25.35 0.74 15.06
C LEU A 71 23.94 1.29 15.29
N SER A 72 23.54 2.34 14.58
CA SER A 72 22.19 2.89 14.66
C SER A 72 21.26 2.28 13.62
N ASP A 73 20.02 2.04 14.04
CA ASP A 73 18.94 1.56 13.19
C ASP A 73 18.38 2.64 12.24
N TRP A 74 17.44 2.20 11.41
CA TRP A 74 16.67 3.04 10.49
C TRP A 74 16.01 4.23 11.20
N LYS A 75 16.26 5.44 10.69
CA LYS A 75 15.67 6.70 11.15
C LYS A 75 15.10 7.47 9.98
N ASN A 76 14.22 8.43 10.23
CA ASN A 76 13.69 9.29 9.17
C ASN A 76 14.82 10.01 8.44
N SER A 77 14.84 9.90 7.11
CA SER A 77 15.80 10.61 6.29
C SER A 77 15.52 12.10 6.26
N ARG A 78 16.59 12.89 6.32
CA ARG A 78 16.54 14.35 6.13
C ARG A 78 16.81 14.77 4.68
N ASP A 79 17.43 13.89 3.88
CA ASP A 79 17.73 14.15 2.47
C ASP A 79 16.58 13.79 1.56
N ILE A 80 15.91 12.66 1.86
CA ILE A 80 14.93 12.08 0.96
C ILE A 80 13.61 11.90 1.67
N ASP A 81 12.61 12.61 1.16
CA ASP A 81 11.23 12.53 1.58
C ASP A 81 10.69 11.09 1.52
N ASP A 82 10.02 10.63 2.58
CA ASP A 82 9.48 9.26 2.74
C ASP A 82 10.50 8.12 2.78
N TYR A 83 11.77 8.43 3.00
CA TYR A 83 12.77 7.41 3.24
C TYR A 83 13.17 7.36 4.71
N LEU A 84 13.64 6.18 5.08
CA LEU A 84 14.46 5.94 6.24
C LEU A 84 15.91 5.88 5.78
N GLU A 85 16.83 6.24 6.66
CA GLU A 85 18.28 6.15 6.47
C GLU A 85 18.94 5.45 7.67
N ARG A 86 20.06 4.79 7.44
CA ARG A 86 20.98 4.26 8.45
C ARG A 86 22.39 4.13 7.89
N PRO A 87 23.43 3.94 8.71
CA PRO A 87 24.79 3.70 8.20
C PRO A 87 24.84 2.42 7.36
N ALA A 88 25.45 2.51 6.19
CA ALA A 88 25.74 1.36 5.36
C ALA A 88 26.95 0.60 5.91
N ASN A 89 26.85 -0.72 5.95
CA ASN A 89 28.01 -1.57 6.24
C ASN A 89 28.94 -1.58 5.03
N GLY A 90 30.24 -1.64 5.25
CA GLY A 90 31.21 -1.61 4.17
C GLY A 90 32.64 -1.86 4.61
N TRP A 91 33.56 -1.76 3.68
CA TRP A 91 34.98 -1.85 3.93
C TRP A 91 35.75 -1.05 2.88
N ASP A 92 36.98 -0.69 3.21
CA ASP A 92 37.92 -0.11 2.27
C ASP A 92 39.32 -0.72 2.39
N PHE A 93 40.06 -0.58 1.31
CA PHE A 93 41.49 -0.82 1.21
C PHE A 93 42.14 0.46 0.68
N SER A 94 43.24 0.88 1.29
CA SER A 94 44.03 2.02 0.84
C SER A 94 45.50 1.68 0.75
N ALA A 95 46.15 2.23 -0.28
CA ALA A 95 47.59 2.19 -0.45
C ALA A 95 48.08 3.59 -0.85
N GLU A 96 49.10 4.11 -0.17
CA GLU A 96 49.79 5.34 -0.56
C GLU A 96 51.29 5.15 -0.49
N GLY A 97 52.00 5.66 -1.48
CA GLY A 97 53.45 5.66 -1.53
C GLY A 97 54.02 6.98 -2.02
N TRP A 98 55.30 7.20 -1.73
CA TRP A 98 56.05 8.39 -2.14
C TRP A 98 57.30 7.96 -2.92
N LEU A 99 57.72 8.80 -3.87
CA LEU A 99 58.93 8.51 -4.64
C LEU A 99 60.16 8.68 -3.75
N PRO A 100 61.02 7.66 -3.56
CA PRO A 100 62.22 7.82 -2.74
C PRO A 100 63.19 8.88 -3.31
N ALA A 101 63.25 9.00 -4.64
CA ALA A 101 64.05 10.02 -5.33
C ALA A 101 63.43 11.43 -5.26
N TYR A 102 62.12 11.54 -4.96
CA TYR A 102 61.42 12.82 -4.83
C TYR A 102 60.30 12.73 -3.78
N PRO A 103 60.63 12.73 -2.48
CA PRO A 103 59.70 12.40 -1.38
C PRO A 103 58.51 13.36 -1.20
N GLN A 104 58.57 14.52 -1.84
CA GLN A 104 57.50 15.50 -1.92
C GLN A 104 56.32 14.96 -2.73
N LEU A 105 56.55 14.10 -3.72
CA LEU A 105 55.51 13.55 -4.59
C LEU A 105 55.03 12.17 -4.11
N GLY A 106 53.73 12.04 -3.91
CA GLY A 106 53.07 10.80 -3.53
C GLY A 106 51.91 10.44 -4.46
N ALA A 107 51.59 9.15 -4.48
CA ALA A 107 50.46 8.57 -5.19
C ALA A 107 49.67 7.67 -4.24
N SER A 108 48.34 7.67 -4.40
CA SER A 108 47.41 6.90 -3.58
C SER A 108 46.38 6.19 -4.43
N ILE A 109 45.95 5.03 -3.96
CA ILE A 109 44.81 4.30 -4.49
C ILE A 109 43.94 3.80 -3.33
N GLN A 110 42.64 3.96 -3.47
CA GLN A 110 41.66 3.47 -2.51
C GLN A 110 40.56 2.69 -3.24
N PHE A 111 40.17 1.56 -2.66
CA PHE A 111 39.02 0.78 -3.09
C PHE A 111 38.04 0.72 -1.94
N GLU A 112 36.78 1.05 -2.18
CA GLU A 112 35.73 0.98 -1.15
C GLU A 112 34.50 0.24 -1.67
N LYS A 113 33.86 -0.52 -0.77
CA LYS A 113 32.68 -1.32 -1.04
C LYS A 113 31.68 -1.17 0.08
N TYR A 114 30.42 -0.91 -0.27
CA TYR A 114 29.31 -0.85 0.68
C TYR A 114 28.19 -1.81 0.27
N TYR A 115 27.39 -2.20 1.25
CA TYR A 115 26.30 -3.15 1.10
C TYR A 115 24.95 -2.51 1.45
N GLY A 116 23.94 -2.79 0.63
CA GLY A 116 22.60 -2.24 0.78
C GLY A 116 21.89 -2.10 -0.57
N LYS A 117 20.56 -1.97 -0.54
CA LYS A 117 19.74 -1.82 -1.76
C LYS A 117 19.83 -0.42 -2.36
N ASN A 118 19.86 0.61 -1.53
CA ASN A 118 19.94 2.00 -1.97
C ASN A 118 21.00 2.72 -1.13
N VAL A 119 22.27 2.59 -1.50
CA VAL A 119 23.41 3.18 -0.78
C VAL A 119 23.82 4.48 -1.47
N GLY A 120 23.98 5.55 -0.69
CA GLY A 120 24.42 6.87 -1.19
C GLY A 120 25.94 7.04 -1.15
N LEU A 121 26.70 6.25 -1.93
CA LEU A 121 28.17 6.35 -1.96
C LEU A 121 28.69 7.66 -2.60
N PHE A 122 27.88 8.26 -3.46
CA PHE A 122 28.13 9.52 -4.16
C PHE A 122 27.06 10.57 -3.81
N GLY A 123 26.50 10.49 -2.60
CA GLY A 123 25.40 11.34 -2.15
C GLY A 123 24.01 10.69 -2.28
N SER A 124 23.00 11.37 -1.73
CA SER A 124 21.61 10.90 -1.65
C SER A 124 20.88 10.88 -2.99
N ASP A 125 21.32 11.70 -3.95
CA ASP A 125 20.66 11.85 -5.26
C ASP A 125 20.96 10.68 -6.21
N ASN A 126 21.95 9.86 -5.87
CA ASN A 126 22.43 8.75 -6.68
C ASN A 126 22.58 7.49 -5.82
N LEU A 127 21.43 6.92 -5.47
CA LEU A 127 21.36 5.69 -4.68
C LEU A 127 21.65 4.47 -5.55
N GLN A 128 22.53 3.60 -5.08
CA GLN A 128 23.02 2.44 -5.83
C GLN A 128 22.92 1.15 -5.02
N GLU A 129 22.66 0.03 -5.69
CA GLU A 129 22.67 -1.29 -5.06
C GLU A 129 24.11 -1.80 -4.95
N ASN A 130 24.52 -2.10 -3.72
CA ASN A 130 25.87 -2.59 -3.38
C ASN A 130 26.95 -1.86 -4.19
N PRO A 131 27.16 -0.55 -4.03
CA PRO A 131 28.11 0.20 -4.84
C PRO A 131 29.55 -0.10 -4.43
N TYR A 132 30.46 0.08 -5.37
CA TYR A 132 31.90 0.14 -5.10
C TYR A 132 32.52 1.34 -5.82
N ALA A 133 33.63 1.84 -5.31
CA ALA A 133 34.36 2.92 -5.93
C ALA A 133 35.87 2.70 -5.88
N VAL A 134 36.55 3.28 -6.86
CA VAL A 134 38.01 3.34 -6.93
C VAL A 134 38.42 4.81 -6.94
N THR A 135 39.29 5.19 -6.02
CA THR A 135 39.85 6.54 -5.94
C THR A 135 41.33 6.49 -6.27
N GLY A 136 41.76 7.22 -7.29
CA GLY A 136 43.16 7.47 -7.58
C GLY A 136 43.53 8.89 -7.17
N GLY A 137 44.69 9.08 -6.52
CA GLY A 137 45.10 10.39 -6.04
C GLY A 137 46.59 10.64 -6.19
N ILE A 138 46.93 11.91 -6.41
CA ILE A 138 48.30 12.43 -6.36
C ILE A 138 48.42 13.44 -5.24
N SER A 139 49.59 13.53 -4.61
CA SER A 139 49.86 14.52 -3.58
C SER A 139 51.24 15.14 -3.70
N TYR A 140 51.34 16.41 -3.31
CA TYR A 140 52.58 17.17 -3.28
C TYR A 140 52.76 17.82 -1.90
N THR A 141 53.86 17.50 -1.22
CA THR A 141 54.20 17.99 0.13
C THR A 141 55.50 18.78 0.03
N PRO A 142 55.47 20.10 -0.20
CA PRO A 142 56.69 20.90 -0.32
C PRO A 142 57.48 20.99 0.99
N VAL A 143 56.78 20.97 2.12
CA VAL A 143 57.32 21.01 3.48
C VAL A 143 56.44 20.14 4.38
N PRO A 144 56.94 19.57 5.50
CA PRO A 144 56.15 18.70 6.37
C PRO A 144 54.81 19.28 6.84
N LEU A 145 54.73 20.61 7.00
CA LEU A 145 53.53 21.30 7.45
C LEU A 145 52.38 21.32 6.42
N ILE A 146 52.66 21.21 5.12
CA ILE A 146 51.65 21.48 4.07
C ILE A 146 51.62 20.35 3.04
N LYS A 147 50.42 19.82 2.76
CA LYS A 147 50.18 18.84 1.69
C LYS A 147 49.08 19.34 0.76
N PHE A 148 49.36 19.32 -0.54
CA PHE A 148 48.38 19.50 -1.61
C PHE A 148 47.98 18.14 -2.16
N SER A 149 46.72 17.96 -2.53
CA SER A 149 46.23 16.72 -3.13
C SER A 149 45.19 16.96 -4.21
N ALA A 150 45.17 16.07 -5.19
CA ALA A 150 44.12 15.95 -6.18
C ALA A 150 43.71 14.48 -6.26
N GLN A 151 42.43 14.20 -6.14
CA GLN A 151 41.87 12.85 -6.13
C GLN A 151 40.72 12.76 -7.11
N HIS A 152 40.61 11.62 -7.78
CA HIS A 152 39.51 11.31 -8.68
C HIS A 152 38.90 9.97 -8.26
N LYS A 153 37.62 10.00 -7.90
CA LYS A 153 36.84 8.85 -7.44
C LYS A 153 35.86 8.45 -8.54
N GLN A 154 35.92 7.18 -8.96
CA GLN A 154 35.04 6.60 -9.95
C GLN A 154 34.14 5.53 -9.30
N GLY A 155 32.83 5.66 -9.51
CA GLY A 155 31.82 4.74 -8.97
C GLY A 155 31.38 3.67 -9.97
N PHE A 156 31.06 2.49 -9.43
CA PHE A 156 30.55 1.36 -10.18
C PHE A 156 29.44 0.65 -9.37
N TRP A 157 28.39 0.20 -10.06
CA TRP A 157 27.30 -0.58 -9.47
C TRP A 157 27.07 -1.87 -10.28
N THR A 158 26.86 -2.97 -9.55
CA THR A 158 26.79 -4.37 -10.04
C THR A 158 27.97 -4.81 -10.93
N PHE A 159 28.20 -6.12 -11.06
CA PHE A 159 29.31 -6.66 -11.88
C PHE A 159 29.13 -6.44 -13.40
N GLN A 160 28.10 -5.67 -13.81
CA GLN A 160 27.82 -5.30 -15.21
C GLN A 160 28.36 -3.91 -15.60
N GLY A 161 29.06 -3.21 -14.71
CA GLY A 161 29.96 -2.11 -15.09
C GLY A 161 29.29 -0.86 -15.68
N GLN A 162 28.02 -0.61 -15.37
CA GLN A 162 27.46 0.71 -15.67
C GLN A 162 28.09 1.73 -14.71
N SER A 163 28.66 2.77 -15.29
CA SER A 163 29.50 3.77 -14.65
C SER A 163 29.14 5.13 -15.22
N ASN A 164 28.64 6.05 -14.39
CA ASN A 164 28.49 7.46 -14.77
C ASN A 164 28.64 8.43 -13.59
N THR A 165 29.16 7.96 -12.45
CA THR A 165 29.23 8.77 -11.22
C THR A 165 30.68 8.90 -10.82
N HIS A 166 31.20 10.12 -10.91
CA HIS A 166 32.57 10.44 -10.61
C HIS A 166 32.60 11.69 -9.72
N ASP A 167 33.65 11.79 -8.92
CA ASP A 167 33.92 12.98 -8.11
C ASP A 167 35.41 13.32 -8.20
N THR A 168 35.72 14.61 -8.24
CA THR A 168 37.10 15.11 -8.30
C THR A 168 37.29 16.12 -7.17
N THR A 169 38.19 15.80 -6.25
CA THR A 169 38.44 16.60 -5.06
C THR A 169 39.85 17.17 -5.09
N PHE A 170 39.98 18.46 -4.79
CA PHE A 170 41.25 19.13 -4.53
C PHE A 170 41.34 19.49 -3.05
N GLY A 171 42.46 19.16 -2.42
CA GLY A 171 42.64 19.32 -0.98
C GLY A 171 43.92 20.06 -0.62
N VAL A 172 43.84 20.90 0.42
CA VAL A 172 44.99 21.49 1.12
C VAL A 172 44.93 21.05 2.57
N GLU A 173 46.00 20.44 3.06
CA GLU A 173 46.10 19.89 4.41
C GLU A 173 47.26 20.55 5.16
N PHE A 174 47.01 20.93 6.41
CA PHE A 174 48.00 21.51 7.31
C PHE A 174 48.31 20.53 8.46
N ASN A 175 49.54 20.04 8.52
CA ASN A 175 49.99 19.01 9.47
C ASN A 175 50.95 19.58 10.50
N TYR A 176 50.45 19.94 11.68
CA TYR A 176 51.28 20.42 12.77
C TYR A 176 51.74 19.28 13.69
N ARG A 177 53.04 19.20 13.97
CA ARG A 177 53.66 18.21 14.86
C ARG A 177 54.17 18.88 16.15
N PRO A 178 53.44 18.78 17.28
CA PRO A 178 53.91 19.33 18.55
C PRO A 178 55.27 18.72 18.96
N GLY A 179 56.16 19.56 19.47
CA GLY A 179 57.51 19.15 19.90
C GLY A 179 58.57 19.16 18.79
N VAL A 180 58.19 19.34 17.52
CA VAL A 180 59.12 19.59 16.41
C VAL A 180 59.18 21.10 16.16
N SER A 181 60.35 21.67 15.90
CA SER A 181 60.46 23.11 15.68
C SER A 181 59.71 23.55 14.41
N LEU A 182 59.21 24.79 14.38
CA LEU A 182 58.55 25.31 13.18
C LEU A 182 59.50 25.35 11.98
N ALA A 183 60.79 25.65 12.20
CA ALA A 183 61.82 25.66 11.15
C ALA A 183 61.96 24.27 10.51
N GLU A 184 61.96 23.20 11.30
CA GLU A 184 62.00 21.84 10.78
C GLU A 184 60.73 21.48 10.00
N GLN A 185 59.56 21.92 10.46
CA GLN A 185 58.28 21.65 9.80
C GLN A 185 58.08 22.47 8.51
N LEU A 186 58.85 23.55 8.33
CA LEU A 186 58.90 24.39 7.14
C LEU A 186 60.11 24.11 6.25
N SER A 187 60.93 23.10 6.57
CA SER A 187 62.09 22.71 5.77
C SER A 187 61.72 21.62 4.77
N SER A 188 62.01 21.86 3.48
CA SER A 188 61.82 20.86 2.41
C SER A 188 62.69 19.62 2.60
N ASP A 189 63.89 19.78 3.20
CA ASP A 189 64.82 18.68 3.42
C ASP A 189 64.27 17.64 4.40
N ASN A 190 63.38 18.05 5.29
CA ASN A 190 62.74 17.16 6.26
C ASN A 190 61.58 16.35 5.68
N VAL A 191 61.18 16.61 4.41
CA VAL A 191 60.12 15.82 3.76
C VAL A 191 60.56 14.37 3.58
N ALA A 192 61.84 14.11 3.27
CA ALA A 192 62.36 12.75 3.15
C ALA A 192 62.27 11.99 4.48
N VAL A 193 62.79 12.62 5.54
CA VAL A 193 62.83 12.06 6.90
C VAL A 193 61.42 11.72 7.41
N MET A 194 60.42 12.57 7.13
CA MET A 194 59.04 12.28 7.53
C MET A 194 58.39 11.14 6.74
N ARG A 195 58.97 10.62 5.65
CA ARG A 195 58.47 9.43 4.95
C ARG A 195 58.97 8.12 5.55
N GLU A 196 59.96 8.17 6.42
CA GLU A 196 60.47 7.01 7.15
C GLU A 196 59.45 6.56 8.20
N VAL A 197 59.26 5.25 8.33
CA VAL A 197 58.21 4.66 9.17
C VAL A 197 58.33 5.11 10.63
N GLN A 198 59.56 5.27 11.12
CA GLN A 198 59.85 5.69 12.50
C GLN A 198 59.47 7.15 12.79
N ASN A 199 59.35 7.99 11.75
CA ASN A 199 58.96 9.41 11.87
C ASN A 199 57.47 9.63 11.57
N ARG A 200 56.76 8.58 11.14
CA ARG A 200 55.34 8.60 10.80
C ARG A 200 54.44 8.06 11.90
N ARG A 201 54.99 7.67 13.05
CA ARG A 201 54.24 7.01 14.13
C ARG A 201 53.02 7.80 14.62
N TYR A 202 53.04 9.12 14.43
CA TYR A 202 51.97 10.05 14.82
C TYR A 202 51.00 10.41 13.68
N ASP A 203 51.20 9.89 12.47
CA ASP A 203 50.29 10.12 11.35
C ASP A 203 48.91 9.54 11.69
N PHE A 204 47.84 10.21 11.25
CA PHE A 204 46.48 9.72 11.46
C PHE A 204 46.24 8.39 10.74
N VAL A 205 45.27 7.64 11.25
CA VAL A 205 44.79 6.40 10.60
C VAL A 205 44.16 6.74 9.26
N GLU A 206 44.55 6.00 8.22
CA GLU A 206 43.96 6.14 6.88
C GLU A 206 42.64 5.36 6.79
N ARG A 207 41.54 6.09 6.76
CA ARG A 207 40.17 5.55 6.75
C ARG A 207 39.18 6.57 6.21
N ASN A 208 37.98 6.14 5.84
CA ASN A 208 36.86 7.02 5.54
C ASN A 208 36.18 7.48 6.84
N ASN A 209 36.45 8.72 7.26
CA ASN A 209 35.84 9.33 8.46
C ASN A 209 34.37 9.72 8.27
N ASN A 210 33.86 9.75 7.03
CA ASN A 210 32.46 10.03 6.74
C ASN A 210 31.61 8.76 6.84
N ILE A 211 30.45 8.88 7.48
CA ILE A 211 29.44 7.81 7.55
C ILE A 211 28.65 7.79 6.25
N VAL A 212 28.91 6.78 5.40
CA VAL A 212 28.07 6.45 4.23
C VAL A 212 26.73 5.90 4.71
N LEU A 213 25.64 6.38 4.13
CA LEU A 213 24.28 6.00 4.50
C LEU A 213 23.64 5.10 3.43
N GLU A 214 22.79 4.18 3.88
CA GLU A 214 21.82 3.47 3.05
C GLU A 214 20.39 3.94 3.36
N TYR A 215 19.53 3.84 2.35
CA TYR A 215 18.19 4.40 2.37
C TYR A 215 17.14 3.33 2.05
N LYS A 216 15.97 3.44 2.68
CA LYS A 216 14.83 2.54 2.47
C LYS A 216 13.54 3.33 2.50
N LYS A 217 12.71 3.18 1.48
CA LYS A 217 11.37 3.77 1.45
C LYS A 217 10.54 3.27 2.64
N LYS A 218 9.94 4.17 3.42
CA LYS A 218 9.22 3.87 4.68
C LYS A 218 8.20 2.75 4.48
N HIS A 219 7.26 2.97 3.57
CA HIS A 219 6.29 1.96 3.13
C HIS A 219 5.83 2.27 1.70
N ALA A 220 5.37 1.25 0.98
CA ALA A 220 4.67 1.47 -0.29
C ALA A 220 3.26 1.98 -0.01
N LEU A 221 2.83 2.98 -0.79
CA LEU A 221 1.44 3.40 -0.87
C LEU A 221 0.57 2.17 -1.20
N LYS A 222 -0.49 1.93 -0.42
CA LYS A 222 -1.36 0.77 -0.60
C LYS A 222 -2.82 1.18 -0.60
N ILE A 223 -3.58 0.71 -1.58
CA ILE A 223 -5.05 0.82 -1.62
C ILE A 223 -5.67 -0.55 -1.36
N SER A 224 -6.82 -0.56 -0.70
CA SER A 224 -7.72 -1.70 -0.59
C SER A 224 -9.15 -1.26 -0.86
N LEU A 225 -9.85 -2.05 -1.67
CA LEU A 225 -11.26 -1.90 -1.99
C LEU A 225 -12.06 -2.94 -1.17
N PRO A 226 -13.36 -2.74 -0.96
CA PRO A 226 -14.24 -3.83 -0.54
C PRO A 226 -14.15 -5.01 -1.52
N GLU A 227 -14.32 -6.24 -1.02
CA GLU A 227 -14.28 -7.44 -1.87
C GLU A 227 -15.42 -7.44 -2.90
N SER A 228 -16.62 -7.08 -2.45
CA SER A 228 -17.80 -6.98 -3.30
C SER A 228 -18.74 -5.86 -2.89
N VAL A 229 -19.44 -5.32 -3.88
CA VAL A 229 -20.56 -4.40 -3.73
C VAL A 229 -21.76 -4.99 -4.47
N GLN A 230 -22.92 -5.02 -3.80
CA GLN A 230 -24.16 -5.56 -4.35
C GLN A 230 -25.33 -4.65 -4.02
N GLY A 231 -26.26 -4.49 -4.97
CA GLY A 231 -27.53 -3.83 -4.73
C GLY A 231 -28.47 -3.91 -5.92
N GLU A 232 -29.64 -3.35 -5.76
CA GLU A 232 -30.67 -3.28 -6.81
C GLU A 232 -30.19 -2.40 -7.97
N GLY A 233 -30.68 -2.70 -9.18
CA GLY A 233 -30.42 -1.88 -10.35
C GLY A 233 -30.73 -0.40 -10.11
N GLU A 234 -29.90 0.49 -10.65
CA GLU A 234 -30.02 1.95 -10.53
C GLU A 234 -29.81 2.53 -9.12
N SER A 235 -29.57 1.68 -8.11
CA SER A 235 -29.24 2.15 -6.77
C SER A 235 -27.86 2.80 -6.69
N ILE A 236 -27.69 3.68 -5.70
CA ILE A 236 -26.42 4.37 -5.42
C ILE A 236 -25.84 3.81 -4.13
N ILE A 237 -24.66 3.21 -4.22
CA ILE A 237 -23.98 2.58 -3.09
C ILE A 237 -22.74 3.39 -2.71
N PRO A 238 -22.64 3.88 -1.46
CA PRO A 238 -21.42 4.52 -0.98
C PRO A 238 -20.32 3.47 -0.77
N VAL A 239 -19.10 3.80 -1.20
CA VAL A 239 -17.90 2.96 -1.04
C VAL A 239 -16.78 3.80 -0.43
N THR A 240 -16.17 3.27 0.62
CA THR A 240 -14.99 3.87 1.25
C THR A 240 -13.75 3.07 0.90
N LEU A 241 -12.75 3.74 0.32
CA LEU A 241 -11.45 3.14 0.02
C LEU A 241 -10.57 3.18 1.26
N THR A 242 -9.82 2.10 1.51
CA THR A 242 -8.78 2.11 2.55
C THR A 242 -7.44 2.40 1.91
N ILE A 243 -6.79 3.49 2.31
CA ILE A 243 -5.50 3.91 1.77
C ILE A 243 -4.49 4.01 2.91
N ASN A 244 -3.39 3.27 2.78
CA ASN A 244 -2.29 3.25 3.74
C ASN A 244 -1.05 3.91 3.14
N ASN A 245 -0.33 4.68 3.96
CA ASN A 245 0.95 5.30 3.60
C ASN A 245 0.85 6.31 2.43
N ALA A 246 -0.23 7.09 2.38
CA ALA A 246 -0.38 8.22 1.46
C ALA A 246 0.47 9.41 1.90
N SER A 247 1.73 9.40 1.49
CA SER A 247 2.67 10.44 1.85
C SER A 247 2.29 11.78 1.20
N GLY A 248 1.98 12.76 2.03
CA GLY A 248 1.53 14.08 1.58
C GLY A 248 0.06 14.13 1.12
N GLY A 249 -0.73 13.09 1.36
CA GLY A 249 -2.15 13.04 0.99
C GLY A 249 -2.42 12.51 -0.43
N ILE A 250 -3.69 12.25 -0.73
CA ILE A 250 -4.14 11.66 -1.99
C ILE A 250 -4.22 12.74 -3.07
N LYS A 251 -3.57 12.49 -4.21
CA LYS A 251 -3.65 13.36 -5.39
C LYS A 251 -4.79 12.95 -6.31
N SER A 252 -4.88 11.66 -6.62
CA SER A 252 -5.92 11.12 -7.50
C SER A 252 -6.15 9.62 -7.28
N VAL A 253 -7.34 9.16 -7.67
CA VAL A 253 -7.69 7.74 -7.79
C VAL A 253 -8.01 7.48 -9.25
N GLN A 254 -7.36 6.48 -9.84
CA GLN A 254 -7.57 6.07 -11.22
C GLN A 254 -8.37 4.78 -11.24
N TRP A 255 -9.53 4.81 -11.90
CA TRP A 255 -10.43 3.67 -12.01
C TRP A 255 -10.23 2.95 -13.35
N ASN A 256 -10.29 1.63 -13.30
CA ASN A 256 -10.42 0.76 -14.46
C ASN A 256 -11.80 0.11 -14.41
N ASP A 257 -12.79 0.82 -14.95
CA ASP A 257 -14.22 0.54 -14.85
C ASP A 257 -14.92 0.49 -16.24
N SER A 258 -14.15 0.44 -17.33
CA SER A 258 -14.67 0.58 -18.70
C SER A 258 -15.86 -0.34 -19.03
N ALA A 259 -15.81 -1.62 -18.64
CA ALA A 259 -16.90 -2.57 -18.85
C ALA A 259 -18.14 -2.25 -17.99
N PHE A 260 -17.94 -1.74 -16.78
CA PHE A 260 -19.00 -1.32 -15.87
C PHE A 260 -19.69 -0.05 -16.39
N THR A 261 -18.90 0.94 -16.82
CA THR A 261 -19.42 2.18 -17.41
C THR A 261 -20.13 1.94 -18.73
N ALA A 262 -19.65 1.01 -19.57
CA ALA A 262 -20.33 0.59 -20.80
C ALA A 262 -21.70 -0.08 -20.54
N ALA A 263 -21.89 -0.68 -19.36
CA ALA A 263 -23.17 -1.25 -18.95
C ALA A 263 -24.15 -0.19 -18.42
N GLY A 264 -23.74 1.08 -18.28
CA GLY A 264 -24.54 2.18 -17.72
C GLY A 264 -24.20 2.52 -16.27
N GLY A 265 -23.20 1.87 -15.67
CA GLY A 265 -22.72 2.19 -14.33
C GLY A 265 -21.96 3.51 -14.27
N LYS A 266 -21.84 4.09 -13.08
CA LYS A 266 -21.06 5.31 -12.85
C LYS A 266 -20.33 5.27 -11.52
N ILE A 267 -19.07 5.68 -11.51
CA ILE A 267 -18.25 5.83 -10.31
C ILE A 267 -17.89 7.31 -10.15
N SER A 268 -18.21 7.90 -9.00
CA SER A 268 -17.89 9.30 -8.72
C SER A 268 -17.59 9.54 -7.25
N GLY A 269 -16.68 10.45 -6.96
CA GLY A 269 -16.20 10.68 -5.59
C GLY A 269 -14.89 11.44 -5.55
N ASN A 270 -14.33 11.56 -4.34
CA ASN A 270 -13.02 12.15 -4.12
C ASN A 270 -12.33 11.50 -2.91
N GLY A 271 -11.00 11.57 -2.88
CA GLY A 271 -10.20 11.00 -1.79
C GLY A 271 -10.57 9.54 -1.52
N THR A 272 -11.01 9.25 -0.30
CA THR A 272 -11.45 7.92 0.14
C THR A 272 -12.96 7.69 0.01
N SER A 273 -13.76 8.69 -0.33
CA SER A 273 -15.23 8.62 -0.33
C SER A 273 -15.78 8.60 -1.76
N TRP A 274 -16.38 7.48 -2.14
CA TRP A 274 -16.88 7.24 -3.49
C TRP A 274 -18.32 6.75 -3.47
N GLN A 275 -19.00 6.92 -4.59
CA GLN A 275 -20.35 6.46 -4.85
C GLN A 275 -20.36 5.68 -6.16
N ILE A 276 -20.99 4.51 -6.13
CA ILE A 276 -21.20 3.64 -7.27
C ILE A 276 -22.69 3.66 -7.61
N THR A 277 -23.03 4.17 -8.79
CA THR A 277 -24.37 4.06 -9.35
C THR A 277 -24.43 2.78 -10.17
N LEU A 278 -25.30 1.85 -9.77
CA LEU A 278 -25.47 0.57 -10.43
C LEU A 278 -26.23 0.73 -11.76
N PRO A 279 -25.86 -0.01 -12.81
CA PRO A 279 -26.65 -0.07 -14.03
C PRO A 279 -27.99 -0.77 -13.79
N ALA A 280 -28.94 -0.61 -14.72
CA ALA A 280 -30.19 -1.36 -14.70
C ALA A 280 -29.93 -2.88 -14.83
N TYR A 281 -30.71 -3.68 -14.10
CA TYR A 281 -30.64 -5.14 -14.15
C TYR A 281 -31.06 -5.69 -15.52
N LYS A 282 -30.34 -6.71 -16.01
CA LYS A 282 -30.63 -7.39 -17.29
C LYS A 282 -30.86 -8.88 -17.05
N SER A 283 -32.08 -9.37 -17.25
CA SER A 283 -32.46 -10.77 -16.99
C SER A 283 -31.63 -11.81 -17.76
N GLU A 284 -31.17 -11.48 -18.97
CA GLU A 284 -30.33 -12.35 -19.81
C GLU A 284 -28.97 -11.71 -20.12
N GLY A 285 -28.45 -10.89 -19.20
CA GLY A 285 -27.22 -10.11 -19.39
C GLY A 285 -26.16 -10.32 -18.32
N VAL A 286 -25.03 -9.65 -18.52
CA VAL A 286 -23.98 -9.53 -17.50
C VAL A 286 -24.47 -8.54 -16.44
N ASN A 287 -24.57 -9.00 -15.19
CA ASN A 287 -24.92 -8.19 -14.02
C ASN A 287 -23.79 -8.19 -12.96
N SER A 288 -22.56 -8.55 -13.35
CA SER A 288 -21.39 -8.54 -12.47
C SER A 288 -20.13 -8.09 -13.21
N TRP A 289 -19.35 -7.22 -12.58
CA TRP A 289 -18.13 -6.62 -13.15
C TRP A 289 -17.01 -6.57 -12.13
N ASN A 290 -15.79 -6.87 -12.58
CA ASN A 290 -14.59 -6.59 -11.80
C ASN A 290 -14.09 -5.18 -12.13
N VAL A 291 -14.08 -4.32 -11.12
CA VAL A 291 -13.61 -2.95 -11.24
C VAL A 291 -12.36 -2.79 -10.39
N GLY A 292 -11.33 -2.18 -10.96
CA GLY A 292 -10.09 -1.94 -10.23
C GLY A 292 -9.72 -0.48 -10.07
N ALA A 293 -8.85 -0.19 -9.12
CA ALA A 293 -8.35 1.14 -8.86
C ALA A 293 -6.87 1.17 -8.47
N THR A 294 -6.21 2.29 -8.81
CA THR A 294 -4.92 2.70 -8.23
C THR A 294 -5.02 4.10 -7.65
N VAL A 295 -4.13 4.42 -6.72
CA VAL A 295 -4.01 5.74 -6.08
C VAL A 295 -2.65 6.33 -6.39
N GLN A 296 -2.64 7.62 -6.68
CA GLN A 296 -1.42 8.43 -6.69
C GLN A 296 -1.45 9.41 -5.51
N ASP A 297 -0.37 9.52 -4.76
CA ASP A 297 -0.20 10.56 -3.73
C ASP A 297 0.38 11.86 -4.30
N ASN A 298 0.41 12.92 -3.50
CA ASN A 298 0.94 14.22 -3.92
C ASN A 298 2.45 14.20 -4.23
N ARG A 299 3.15 13.13 -3.85
CA ARG A 299 4.58 12.92 -4.09
C ARG A 299 4.84 12.02 -5.32
N GLY A 300 3.78 11.63 -6.04
CA GLY A 300 3.87 10.87 -7.28
C GLY A 300 3.96 9.35 -7.09
N ASN A 301 3.92 8.84 -5.85
CA ASN A 301 3.92 7.40 -5.60
C ASN A 301 2.61 6.78 -6.07
N VAL A 302 2.69 5.59 -6.68
CA VAL A 302 1.53 4.83 -7.16
C VAL A 302 1.33 3.59 -6.30
N SER A 303 0.08 3.29 -5.96
CA SER A 303 -0.30 2.12 -5.16
C SER A 303 -0.25 0.81 -5.95
N ASN A 304 -0.52 -0.31 -5.25
CA ASN A 304 -0.96 -1.55 -5.90
C ASN A 304 -2.27 -1.34 -6.68
N TYR A 305 -2.56 -2.26 -7.61
CA TYR A 305 -3.87 -2.41 -8.23
C TYR A 305 -4.78 -3.20 -7.29
N ALA A 306 -5.89 -2.62 -6.86
CA ALA A 306 -6.92 -3.29 -6.07
C ALA A 306 -8.16 -3.51 -6.93
N VAL A 307 -8.90 -4.59 -6.67
CA VAL A 307 -10.09 -5.00 -7.44
C VAL A 307 -11.25 -5.24 -6.48
N MET A 308 -12.45 -4.84 -6.89
CA MET A 308 -13.72 -5.20 -6.27
C MET A 308 -14.63 -5.84 -7.31
N ASN A 309 -15.52 -6.73 -6.87
CA ASN A 309 -16.65 -7.17 -7.68
C ASN A 309 -17.87 -6.27 -7.45
N ILE A 310 -18.50 -5.78 -8.50
CA ILE A 310 -19.77 -5.06 -8.43
C ILE A 310 -20.84 -5.95 -9.05
N SER A 311 -21.94 -6.19 -8.33
CA SER A 311 -23.05 -7.03 -8.80
C SER A 311 -24.40 -6.32 -8.64
N VAL A 312 -25.30 -6.56 -9.58
CA VAL A 312 -26.65 -5.99 -9.61
C VAL A 312 -27.67 -7.09 -9.42
N THR A 313 -28.59 -6.89 -8.47
CA THR A 313 -29.74 -7.76 -8.24
C THR A 313 -30.98 -7.19 -8.89
N ASP A 314 -31.93 -8.07 -9.19
CA ASP A 314 -33.27 -7.68 -9.64
C ASP A 314 -33.97 -6.82 -8.57
N SER A 315 -34.85 -5.92 -9.00
CA SER A 315 -35.54 -4.92 -8.17
C SER A 315 -36.62 -5.50 -7.24
N GLY A 316 -36.85 -6.81 -7.26
CA GLY A 316 -37.78 -7.52 -6.36
C GLY A 316 -39.25 -7.06 -6.48
N VAL A 317 -40.13 -7.68 -5.69
CA VAL A 317 -41.56 -7.35 -5.66
C VAL A 317 -41.84 -6.01 -4.96
N SER A 318 -42.46 -5.05 -5.66
CA SER A 318 -42.99 -3.81 -5.08
C SER A 318 -44.39 -4.03 -4.51
N THR A 319 -44.58 -3.82 -3.21
CA THR A 319 -45.91 -3.87 -2.60
C THR A 319 -46.79 -2.66 -2.94
N ALA A 320 -46.20 -1.55 -3.40
CA ALA A 320 -46.93 -0.35 -3.76
C ALA A 320 -47.56 -0.45 -5.17
N ASP A 321 -46.86 -1.10 -6.08
CA ASP A 321 -47.27 -1.21 -7.50
C ASP A 321 -47.95 -2.53 -7.84
N SER A 322 -47.81 -3.53 -6.96
CA SER A 322 -48.51 -4.81 -7.03
C SER A 322 -49.91 -4.73 -6.39
N SER A 323 -50.82 -5.60 -6.81
CA SER A 323 -52.19 -5.62 -6.28
C SER A 323 -52.72 -7.05 -6.11
N PHE A 324 -53.60 -7.26 -5.12
CA PHE A 324 -54.26 -8.54 -4.90
C PHE A 324 -55.76 -8.34 -4.77
N THR A 325 -56.52 -8.88 -5.73
CA THR A 325 -57.94 -8.56 -5.92
C THR A 325 -58.74 -9.79 -6.34
N GLN A 326 -60.05 -9.71 -6.24
CA GLN A 326 -60.94 -10.72 -6.83
C GLN A 326 -61.23 -10.38 -8.30
N CYS A 327 -61.32 -11.39 -9.16
CA CYS A 327 -61.69 -11.19 -10.55
C CYS A 327 -63.18 -10.84 -10.67
N LYS A 328 -63.49 -9.58 -10.99
CA LYS A 328 -64.84 -8.97 -10.94
C LYS A 328 -65.77 -9.36 -12.10
N THR A 329 -65.33 -10.18 -13.05
CA THR A 329 -65.99 -10.35 -14.35
C THR A 329 -67.13 -11.39 -14.38
N LEU A 330 -67.58 -11.93 -13.24
CA LEU A 330 -68.63 -12.98 -13.19
C LEU A 330 -69.72 -12.78 -12.12
N LEU A 331 -70.02 -11.55 -11.70
CA LEU A 331 -71.19 -11.28 -10.83
C LEU A 331 -72.12 -10.23 -11.47
N PRO A 332 -73.47 -10.42 -11.44
CA PRO A 332 -74.40 -9.38 -11.85
C PRO A 332 -74.22 -8.14 -10.98
N ARG A 333 -74.20 -6.95 -11.60
CA ARG A 333 -74.11 -5.68 -10.88
C ARG A 333 -75.30 -5.53 -9.93
N VAL A 334 -75.01 -5.35 -8.65
CA VAL A 334 -75.86 -4.58 -7.74
C VAL A 334 -75.01 -3.40 -7.29
N ASP A 335 -75.54 -2.20 -7.50
CA ASP A 335 -74.90 -0.94 -7.14
C ASP A 335 -74.68 -0.87 -5.62
N GLY A 336 -73.51 -0.37 -5.22
CA GLY A 336 -73.19 -0.05 -3.82
C GLY A 336 -72.03 -0.86 -3.26
N ASP A 337 -71.13 -0.12 -2.62
CA ASP A 337 -69.91 -0.50 -1.90
C ASP A 337 -70.13 -1.61 -0.85
N SER A 338 -70.40 -2.81 -1.33
CA SER A 338 -70.60 -4.02 -0.54
C SER A 338 -69.46 -4.98 -0.86
N SER A 339 -68.79 -5.43 0.20
CA SER A 339 -67.77 -6.47 0.11
C SER A 339 -68.36 -7.68 -0.62
N PRO A 340 -67.64 -8.30 -1.57
CA PRO A 340 -68.16 -9.38 -2.38
C PRO A 340 -68.60 -10.53 -1.47
N THR A 341 -69.89 -10.79 -1.43
CA THR A 341 -70.48 -11.91 -0.70
C THR A 341 -70.42 -13.18 -1.54
N ILE A 342 -69.79 -14.19 -0.98
CA ILE A 342 -69.62 -15.53 -1.55
C ILE A 342 -70.72 -16.45 -1.01
N SER A 343 -71.30 -17.31 -1.85
CA SER A 343 -72.25 -18.33 -1.40
C SER A 343 -71.53 -19.42 -0.60
N ALA A 344 -71.95 -19.66 0.64
CA ALA A 344 -71.41 -20.72 1.51
C ALA A 344 -72.04 -22.10 1.19
N ASP A 345 -71.81 -22.61 -0.01
CA ASP A 345 -72.48 -23.79 -0.59
C ASP A 345 -71.56 -25.00 -0.81
N SER A 346 -70.26 -24.90 -0.47
CA SER A 346 -69.23 -25.92 -0.75
C SER A 346 -68.94 -26.20 -2.24
N GLN A 347 -69.47 -25.39 -3.16
CA GLN A 347 -69.34 -25.62 -4.61
C GLN A 347 -68.91 -24.37 -5.38
N SER A 348 -69.33 -23.18 -4.94
CA SER A 348 -69.04 -21.92 -5.60
C SER A 348 -67.53 -21.64 -5.59
N THR A 349 -67.00 -21.36 -6.78
CA THR A 349 -65.57 -21.07 -6.99
C THR A 349 -65.37 -19.62 -7.40
N TYR A 350 -64.36 -18.96 -6.84
CA TYR A 350 -64.07 -17.55 -7.05
C TYR A 350 -62.61 -17.35 -7.49
N PRO A 351 -62.37 -16.87 -8.71
CA PRO A 351 -61.03 -16.54 -9.15
C PRO A 351 -60.50 -15.29 -8.42
N ILE A 352 -59.32 -15.45 -7.82
CA ILE A 352 -58.54 -14.37 -7.19
C ILE A 352 -57.29 -14.11 -8.01
N VAL A 353 -56.87 -12.85 -8.10
CA VAL A 353 -55.82 -12.38 -9.01
C VAL A 353 -54.80 -11.54 -8.24
N LEU A 354 -53.53 -11.97 -8.30
CA LEU A 354 -52.36 -11.27 -7.80
C LEU A 354 -51.59 -10.70 -9.00
N SER A 355 -51.48 -9.37 -9.11
CA SER A 355 -50.59 -8.73 -10.08
C SER A 355 -49.31 -8.30 -9.38
N LEU A 356 -48.17 -8.83 -9.83
CA LEU A 356 -46.85 -8.51 -9.30
C LEU A 356 -46.08 -7.60 -10.25
N LYS A 357 -45.58 -6.49 -9.69
CA LYS A 357 -44.71 -5.54 -10.36
C LYS A 357 -43.51 -5.20 -9.50
N ASP A 358 -42.42 -4.79 -10.13
CA ASP A 358 -41.29 -4.16 -9.47
C ASP A 358 -41.57 -2.67 -9.15
N SER A 359 -40.61 -2.02 -8.50
CA SER A 359 -40.66 -0.59 -8.15
C SER A 359 -40.65 0.36 -9.36
N ASN A 360 -40.34 -0.16 -10.55
CA ASN A 360 -40.36 0.55 -11.81
C ASN A 360 -41.65 0.30 -12.61
N GLY A 361 -42.61 -0.44 -12.03
CA GLY A 361 -43.90 -0.76 -12.64
C GLY A 361 -43.85 -1.85 -13.71
N LYS A 362 -42.72 -2.55 -13.86
CA LYS A 362 -42.57 -3.69 -14.79
C LYS A 362 -43.17 -4.95 -14.17
N ALA A 363 -43.90 -5.72 -14.97
CA ALA A 363 -44.50 -6.98 -14.54
C ALA A 363 -43.43 -8.04 -14.21
N LEU A 364 -43.58 -8.71 -13.06
CA LEU A 364 -42.69 -9.77 -12.60
C LEU A 364 -43.28 -11.14 -12.96
N THR A 365 -42.69 -11.81 -13.95
CA THR A 365 -43.17 -13.06 -14.55
C THR A 365 -42.44 -14.30 -14.01
N GLY A 366 -43.05 -15.48 -14.12
CA GLY A 366 -42.40 -16.77 -13.81
C GLY A 366 -42.37 -17.14 -12.33
N LEU A 367 -43.11 -16.43 -11.46
CA LEU A 367 -43.09 -16.61 -10.01
C LEU A 367 -44.22 -17.53 -9.50
N ALA A 368 -44.90 -18.28 -10.36
CA ALA A 368 -46.06 -19.09 -9.96
C ALA A 368 -45.73 -20.10 -8.85
N ASP A 369 -44.57 -20.77 -8.97
CA ASP A 369 -44.07 -21.74 -7.99
C ASP A 369 -43.51 -21.09 -6.71
N ASP A 370 -43.18 -19.79 -6.77
CA ASP A 370 -42.65 -18.99 -5.65
C ASP A 370 -43.76 -18.31 -4.83
N ILE A 371 -45.03 -18.42 -5.25
CA ILE A 371 -46.17 -17.83 -4.55
C ILE A 371 -46.76 -18.86 -3.58
N GLU A 372 -46.53 -18.64 -2.29
CA GLU A 372 -47.19 -19.37 -1.23
C GLU A 372 -48.54 -18.72 -0.93
N MET A 373 -49.65 -19.40 -1.24
CA MET A 373 -50.98 -18.96 -0.85
C MET A 373 -51.52 -19.75 0.35
N SER A 374 -52.10 -19.04 1.32
CA SER A 374 -52.80 -19.62 2.45
C SER A 374 -54.18 -19.00 2.62
N VAL A 375 -55.12 -19.79 3.14
CA VAL A 375 -56.48 -19.36 3.44
C VAL A 375 -56.78 -19.55 4.93
N GLU A 376 -57.26 -18.50 5.57
CA GLU A 376 -57.76 -18.52 6.94
C GLU A 376 -59.27 -18.23 6.92
N PHE A 377 -60.05 -19.03 7.65
CA PHE A 377 -61.50 -18.89 7.72
C PHE A 377 -61.97 -18.67 9.15
N THR A 378 -62.85 -17.69 9.32
CA THR A 378 -63.50 -17.36 10.59
C THR A 378 -65.01 -17.47 10.39
N ALA A 379 -65.64 -18.49 11.00
CA ALA A 379 -67.08 -18.70 10.91
C ALA A 379 -67.87 -17.62 11.67
N ASP A 380 -69.05 -17.27 11.16
CA ASP A 380 -69.99 -16.40 11.88
C ASP A 380 -70.61 -17.15 13.06
N SER A 381 -70.84 -16.45 14.16
CA SER A 381 -71.29 -17.00 15.45
C SER A 381 -72.66 -17.71 15.40
N ASN A 382 -73.47 -17.49 14.35
CA ASN A 382 -74.75 -18.16 14.13
C ASN A 382 -74.66 -19.43 13.23
N SER A 383 -73.57 -19.61 12.46
CA SER A 383 -73.40 -20.70 11.49
C SER A 383 -72.87 -22.00 12.10
N ALA A 384 -72.27 -21.94 13.29
CA ALA A 384 -71.64 -23.07 13.96
C ALA A 384 -72.62 -24.10 14.54
N ARG A 385 -73.94 -23.83 14.54
CA ARG A 385 -74.96 -24.67 15.20
C ARG A 385 -75.76 -25.62 14.28
N GLN A 386 -75.51 -25.67 12.96
CA GLN A 386 -76.48 -26.30 12.03
C GLN A 386 -75.98 -27.32 10.99
N ARG A 387 -74.74 -27.84 11.01
CA ARG A 387 -74.34 -28.95 10.09
C ARG A 387 -73.41 -29.97 10.74
N GLU A 388 -73.68 -31.28 10.54
CA GLU A 388 -72.86 -32.41 11.03
C GLU A 388 -71.55 -32.61 10.24
N THR A 389 -71.45 -32.10 9.01
CA THR A 389 -70.22 -32.10 8.19
C THR A 389 -69.90 -30.68 7.72
N VAL A 390 -68.70 -30.19 8.07
CA VAL A 390 -68.22 -28.85 7.72
C VAL A 390 -67.10 -28.96 6.68
N THR A 391 -67.25 -28.30 5.54
CA THR A 391 -66.22 -28.18 4.50
C THR A 391 -65.55 -26.81 4.64
N ALA A 392 -64.24 -26.78 4.88
CA ALA A 392 -63.47 -25.53 4.92
C ALA A 392 -63.24 -24.98 3.50
N PRO A 393 -63.12 -23.65 3.33
CA PRO A 393 -62.67 -23.06 2.08
C PRO A 393 -61.29 -23.59 1.68
N SER A 394 -61.06 -23.76 0.38
CA SER A 394 -59.78 -24.27 -0.14
C SER A 394 -59.31 -23.46 -1.36
N LEU A 395 -58.01 -23.46 -1.61
CA LEU A 395 -57.38 -22.77 -2.73
C LEU A 395 -56.87 -23.77 -3.77
N GLY A 396 -57.11 -23.48 -5.05
CA GLY A 396 -56.48 -24.17 -6.16
C GLY A 396 -55.03 -23.73 -6.38
N ALA A 397 -54.35 -24.42 -7.30
CA ALA A 397 -52.99 -24.07 -7.71
C ALA A 397 -52.91 -22.63 -8.25
N VAL A 398 -51.74 -22.02 -8.11
CA VAL A 398 -51.44 -20.70 -8.66
C VAL A 398 -50.98 -20.88 -10.10
N GLU A 399 -51.60 -20.16 -11.03
CA GLU A 399 -51.24 -20.17 -12.45
C GLU A 399 -50.94 -18.74 -12.90
N GLU A 400 -49.84 -18.55 -13.64
CA GLU A 400 -49.61 -17.28 -14.34
C GLU A 400 -50.46 -17.23 -15.62
N ILE A 401 -51.37 -16.26 -15.71
CA ILE A 401 -52.34 -16.14 -16.80
C ILE A 401 -51.94 -15.09 -17.84
N SER A 402 -51.10 -14.13 -17.46
CA SER A 402 -50.43 -13.17 -18.33
C SER A 402 -49.23 -12.59 -17.58
N ALA A 403 -48.36 -11.83 -18.27
CA ALA A 403 -47.13 -11.33 -17.68
C ALA A 403 -47.36 -10.63 -16.32
N GLY A 404 -46.88 -11.26 -15.24
CA GLY A 404 -46.97 -10.76 -13.86
C GLY A 404 -48.39 -10.73 -13.30
N VAL A 405 -49.29 -11.55 -13.83
CA VAL A 405 -50.65 -11.72 -13.33
C VAL A 405 -50.90 -13.19 -13.04
N TYR A 406 -51.10 -13.49 -11.76
CA TYR A 406 -51.25 -14.83 -11.22
C TYR A 406 -52.68 -15.04 -10.73
N ARG A 407 -53.26 -16.19 -11.04
CA ARG A 407 -54.62 -16.56 -10.67
C ARG A 407 -54.61 -17.81 -9.79
N SER A 408 -55.39 -17.78 -8.73
CA SER A 408 -55.81 -18.98 -7.99
C SER A 408 -57.34 -18.99 -7.88
N VAL A 409 -57.91 -20.13 -7.53
CA VAL A 409 -59.36 -20.31 -7.38
C VAL A 409 -59.67 -20.63 -5.93
N LEU A 410 -60.41 -19.75 -5.26
CA LEU A 410 -60.97 -20.04 -3.95
C LEU A 410 -62.27 -20.83 -4.11
N THR A 411 -62.34 -22.03 -3.55
CA THR A 411 -63.57 -22.82 -3.43
C THR A 411 -64.22 -22.53 -2.08
N ALA A 412 -65.49 -22.14 -2.10
CA ALA A 412 -66.24 -21.78 -0.90
C ALA A 412 -66.36 -22.96 0.08
N GLY A 413 -66.44 -22.64 1.37
CA GLY A 413 -66.76 -23.61 2.42
C GLY A 413 -68.27 -23.82 2.60
N SER A 414 -68.65 -24.61 3.59
CA SER A 414 -70.05 -24.94 3.90
C SER A 414 -70.72 -24.01 4.93
N GLN A 415 -70.01 -22.98 5.41
CA GLN A 415 -70.44 -22.08 6.49
C GLN A 415 -70.25 -20.61 6.10
N ALA A 416 -71.22 -19.76 6.48
CA ALA A 416 -71.07 -18.31 6.38
C ALA A 416 -70.01 -17.81 7.40
N GLY A 417 -69.22 -16.83 6.98
CA GLY A 417 -68.06 -16.32 7.72
C GLY A 417 -67.15 -15.45 6.86
N THR A 418 -66.02 -15.03 7.42
CA THR A 418 -65.00 -14.24 6.70
C THR A 418 -63.82 -15.11 6.31
N VAL A 419 -63.35 -14.97 5.08
CA VAL A 419 -62.15 -15.61 4.53
C VAL A 419 -61.07 -14.56 4.36
N ARG A 420 -59.88 -14.85 4.87
CA ARG A 420 -58.65 -14.09 4.61
C ARG A 420 -57.72 -14.95 3.78
N VAL A 421 -57.45 -14.52 2.55
CA VAL A 421 -56.42 -15.13 1.69
C VAL A 421 -55.14 -14.32 1.81
N THR A 422 -54.02 -15.01 2.03
CA THR A 422 -52.69 -14.41 2.11
C THR A 422 -51.82 -15.01 1.02
N ALA A 423 -51.16 -14.17 0.23
CA ALA A 423 -50.15 -14.57 -0.74
C ALA A 423 -48.78 -14.03 -0.31
N LYS A 424 -47.76 -14.91 -0.25
CA LYS A 424 -46.37 -14.55 0.04
C LYS A 424 -45.49 -14.86 -1.15
N VAL A 425 -44.65 -13.91 -1.55
CA VAL A 425 -43.71 -14.05 -2.67
C VAL A 425 -42.51 -13.15 -2.43
N GLN A 426 -41.29 -13.69 -2.56
CA GLN A 426 -40.03 -12.98 -2.31
C GLN A 426 -40.02 -12.15 -0.99
N GLY A 427 -40.59 -12.72 0.08
CA GLY A 427 -40.66 -12.06 1.40
C GLY A 427 -41.69 -10.93 1.54
N LYS A 428 -42.46 -10.61 0.48
CA LYS A 428 -43.59 -9.67 0.53
C LYS A 428 -44.90 -10.42 0.76
N THR A 429 -45.86 -9.77 1.42
CA THR A 429 -47.17 -10.36 1.78
C THR A 429 -48.30 -9.50 1.25
N PHE A 430 -49.26 -10.14 0.58
CA PHE A 430 -50.52 -9.54 0.11
C PHE A 430 -51.69 -10.22 0.80
N THR A 431 -52.72 -9.46 1.16
CA THR A 431 -53.91 -10.00 1.84
C THR A 431 -55.19 -9.55 1.13
N LEU A 432 -56.11 -10.48 0.93
CA LEU A 432 -57.45 -10.25 0.41
C LEU A 432 -58.47 -10.79 1.41
N ASN A 433 -59.40 -9.94 1.87
CA ASN A 433 -60.49 -10.33 2.76
C ASN A 433 -61.80 -10.42 1.97
N MET A 434 -62.58 -11.47 2.19
CA MET A 434 -63.87 -11.70 1.56
C MET A 434 -64.87 -12.25 2.58
N SER A 435 -66.15 -11.97 2.42
CA SER A 435 -67.21 -12.50 3.30
C SER A 435 -68.07 -13.51 2.55
N GLY A 436 -68.51 -14.57 3.25
CA GLY A 436 -69.42 -15.58 2.74
C GLY A 436 -70.74 -15.54 3.50
N SER A 437 -71.87 -15.60 2.79
CA SER A 437 -73.21 -15.59 3.38
C SER A 437 -74.06 -16.77 2.88
N HIS A 438 -75.02 -17.20 3.69
CA HIS A 438 -76.12 -18.04 3.22
C HIS A 438 -77.17 -17.13 2.56
N TYR A 439 -77.52 -17.44 1.31
CA TYR A 439 -78.70 -16.89 0.66
C TYR A 439 -79.87 -17.87 0.79
#